data_AF-A0A414SLH8-F1
#
_entry.id   AF-A0A414SLH8-F1
#
_cell.length_a   1.000
_cell.length_b   1.000
_cell.length_c   1.000
_cell.angle_alpha   90.00
_cell.angle_beta   90.00
_cell.angle_gamma   90.00
#
_symmetry.space_group_name_H-M   'P 1'
#
loop_
_entity.id
_entity.type
_entity.pdbx_description
1 polymer ?
#
loop_
_entity_poly.entity_id
_entity_poly.type
_entity_poly.pdbx_seq_one_letter_code
_entity_poly.pdbx_strand_id
1 'polypeptide(L)'
;MYSVDTGHFYSNHEKYLHDMNCKYRQERNYLNNRLEDIKNEIIKLGGTDRIIKLLKKDSNYEFNQDENLNISDIEKFNELAFRFNFTYRLISHKREKAKESKNQLLAVMHNKIIHKENIENKIEYYSSIGKDYPKKIELRNLRDTELKDTNIISVFESSLTRTIGIKKDELTDALMVVQVYYFDVFKDLSFFGFTYKGEKYRYFTSSAGQIRKKKAVFIKESIWNAVEKTVMCGLTIDKINSKGGNNVNKHLAYMALANSATDEWVDFDIDRCIVIDDFETNVSGVFDFIDETDYSIERKTGQVPIPHTDGVGMMLPSVMDKNTMFRAPWVKGLLGVFDFRKFVEINNYSPIIVDIYGKEHNIIDEDIQIIFTKSQFKMYKFYDSWDEYKEYFKKYHCQAGRCNTEESRIKNAKINYQMLQTLTNVTDDEIKLLASKSIDKITNICTSQDTMMEILGITPYNNNMTAFQKCVKLYPPLLNDTYAKDVLREIKDSLLKQYRSGRLEINGKYTFLLPDFYAACEYWFGHIENPIGLLADKEVFCWLFKYYDKLDCLRSPHLYKEHAIRFNVANKAYGERAEKIREWFTTDGIYTSTHDLISKILQFDDH
;
A
#
# COMPACT_ATOMS: atom_id res chain seq x y z
N MET A 1 -19.23 -2.77 5.03
CA MET A 1 -18.84 -2.73 6.45
C MET A 1 -18.85 -1.29 6.95
N TYR A 2 -18.79 -1.05 8.26
CA TYR A 2 -18.67 0.31 8.80
C TYR A 2 -17.22 0.81 8.88
N SER A 3 -17.02 2.07 8.52
CA SER A 3 -15.83 2.90 8.77
C SER A 3 -16.22 4.02 9.73
N VAL A 4 -15.79 3.90 10.97
CA VAL A 4 -16.04 4.84 12.06
C VAL A 4 -14.75 5.53 12.47
N ASP A 5 -14.84 6.44 13.43
CA ASP A 5 -13.67 7.09 14.02
C ASP A 5 -13.73 7.09 15.55
N THR A 6 -12.63 7.49 16.19
CA THR A 6 -12.52 7.54 17.66
C THR A 6 -13.62 8.38 18.34
N GLY A 7 -14.25 9.32 17.63
CA GLY A 7 -15.34 10.15 18.15
C GLY A 7 -16.63 9.38 18.39
N HIS A 8 -16.86 8.28 17.65
CA HIS A 8 -18.06 7.44 17.79
C HIS A 8 -18.08 6.62 19.09
N PHE A 9 -16.97 6.64 19.85
CA PHE A 9 -16.78 5.89 21.09
C PHE A 9 -16.72 6.77 22.34
N TYR A 10 -17.12 8.04 22.21
CA TYR A 10 -17.20 8.95 23.33
C TYR A 10 -18.34 8.58 24.28
N SER A 11 -18.06 8.64 25.58
CA SER A 11 -19.09 8.82 26.59
C SER A 11 -19.80 10.16 26.42
N ASN A 12 -20.99 10.32 27.01
CA ASN A 12 -21.76 11.56 26.92
C ASN A 12 -20.96 12.79 27.38
N HIS A 13 -20.14 12.66 28.43
CA HIS A 13 -19.30 13.75 28.92
C HIS A 13 -18.16 14.10 27.95
N GLU A 14 -17.46 13.09 27.40
CA GLU A 14 -16.41 13.32 26.39
C GLU A 14 -17.00 13.96 25.13
N LYS A 15 -18.18 13.51 24.69
CA LYS A 15 -18.89 14.10 23.56
C LYS A 15 -19.23 15.56 23.81
N TYR A 16 -19.79 15.88 24.97
CA TYR A 16 -20.09 17.25 25.34
C TYR A 16 -18.86 18.17 25.23
N LEU A 17 -17.72 17.76 25.81
CA LEU A 17 -16.48 18.54 25.74
C LEU A 17 -15.96 18.68 24.29
N HIS A 18 -16.08 17.63 23.48
CA HIS A 18 -15.72 17.67 22.07
C HIS A 18 -16.63 18.62 21.27
N ASP A 19 -17.94 18.55 21.47
CA ASP A 19 -18.90 19.40 20.77
C ASP A 19 -18.75 20.87 21.17
N MET A 20 -18.45 21.14 22.45
CA MET A 20 -18.09 22.48 22.92
C MET A 20 -16.83 23.00 22.23
N ASN A 21 -15.79 22.17 22.07
CA ASN A 21 -14.60 22.54 21.31
C ASN A 21 -14.93 22.91 19.86
N CYS A 22 -15.71 22.06 19.19
CA CYS A 22 -16.14 22.25 17.81
C CYS A 22 -16.95 23.55 17.66
N LYS A 23 -17.92 23.79 18.55
CA LYS A 23 -18.73 25.02 18.60
C LYS A 23 -17.84 26.26 18.73
N TYR A 24 -16.92 26.29 19.69
CA TYR A 24 -16.03 27.44 19.86
C TYR A 24 -15.12 27.69 18.64
N ARG A 25 -14.67 26.63 17.96
CA ARG A 25 -13.88 26.77 16.72
C ARG A 25 -14.72 27.30 15.55
N GLN A 26 -15.95 26.84 15.40
CA GLN A 26 -16.89 27.33 14.39
C GLN A 26 -17.22 28.81 14.62
N GLU A 27 -17.58 29.18 15.85
CA GLU A 27 -17.84 30.57 16.23
C GLU A 27 -16.61 31.45 15.98
N ARG A 28 -15.40 30.99 16.33
CA ARG A 28 -14.16 31.71 16.04
C ARG A 28 -13.94 31.89 14.53
N ASN A 29 -14.20 30.88 13.72
CA ASN A 29 -14.03 30.98 12.27
C ASN A 29 -15.05 31.96 11.65
N TYR A 30 -16.30 31.92 12.11
CA TYR A 30 -17.32 32.91 11.73
C TYR A 30 -16.87 34.34 12.07
N LEU A 31 -16.35 34.54 13.29
CA LEU A 31 -15.82 35.85 13.71
C LEU A 31 -14.59 36.27 12.90
N ASN A 32 -13.69 35.35 12.51
CA ASN A 32 -12.54 35.67 11.67
C ASN A 32 -12.96 36.18 10.28
N ASN A 33 -13.94 35.53 9.65
CA ASN A 33 -14.46 36.00 8.35
C ASN A 33 -15.04 37.41 8.49
N ARG A 34 -15.85 37.62 9.52
CA ARG A 34 -16.47 38.91 9.81
C ARG A 34 -15.44 39.99 10.17
N LEU A 35 -14.34 39.63 10.82
CA LEU A 35 -13.21 40.53 11.09
C LEU A 35 -12.51 40.97 9.80
N GLU A 36 -12.37 40.07 8.82
CA GLU A 36 -11.79 40.40 7.51
C GLU A 36 -12.71 41.34 6.71
N ASP A 37 -14.03 41.15 6.78
CA ASP A 37 -14.99 42.08 6.18
C ASP A 37 -14.86 43.49 6.78
N ILE A 38 -14.81 43.60 8.11
CA ILE A 38 -14.61 44.87 8.81
C ILE A 38 -13.26 45.50 8.42
N LYS A 39 -12.19 44.70 8.34
CA LYS A 39 -10.87 45.16 7.90
C LYS A 39 -10.92 45.76 6.50
N ASN A 40 -11.60 45.10 5.57
CA ASN A 40 -11.74 45.58 4.19
C ASN A 40 -12.52 46.89 4.13
N GLU A 41 -13.55 47.07 4.96
CA GLU A 41 -14.26 48.34 5.07
C GLU A 41 -13.39 49.46 5.65
N ILE A 42 -12.59 49.17 6.68
CA ILE A 42 -11.61 50.12 7.24
C ILE A 42 -10.60 50.57 6.17
N ILE A 43 -10.10 49.63 5.37
CA ILE A 43 -9.15 49.92 4.27
C ILE A 43 -9.82 50.79 3.19
N LYS A 44 -11.07 50.50 2.82
CA LYS A 44 -11.83 51.32 1.86
C LYS A 44 -12.02 52.76 2.32
N LEU A 45 -12.10 52.98 3.64
CA LEU A 45 -12.22 54.32 4.21
C LEU A 45 -10.90 55.10 4.24
N GLY A 46 -9.77 54.50 3.87
CA GLY A 46 -8.43 55.11 3.90
C GLY A 46 -7.52 54.57 5.01
N GLY A 47 -7.97 53.58 5.77
CA GLY A 47 -7.17 52.93 6.81
C GLY A 47 -6.01 52.10 6.25
N THR A 48 -4.91 52.02 7.00
CA THR A 48 -3.72 51.25 6.60
C THR A 48 -3.53 49.99 7.46
N ASP A 49 -2.75 49.02 6.98
CA ASP A 49 -2.38 47.84 7.76
C ASP A 49 -1.66 48.19 9.08
N ARG A 50 -1.02 49.37 9.15
CA ARG A 50 -0.44 49.90 10.40
C ARG A 50 -1.54 50.16 11.44
N ILE A 51 -2.64 50.80 11.04
CA ILE A 51 -3.78 51.04 11.93
C ILE A 51 -4.42 49.72 12.36
N ILE A 52 -4.60 48.77 11.43
CA ILE A 52 -5.12 47.44 11.77
C ILE A 52 -4.26 46.75 12.84
N LYS A 53 -2.93 46.93 12.82
CA LYS A 53 -2.03 46.45 13.88
C LYS A 53 -2.22 47.19 15.21
N LEU A 54 -2.47 48.50 15.18
CA LEU A 54 -2.76 49.30 16.38
C LEU A 54 -4.10 48.89 17.01
N LEU A 55 -5.15 48.73 16.20
CA LEU A 55 -6.47 48.26 16.64
C LEU A 55 -6.45 46.87 17.29
N LYS A 56 -5.45 46.04 16.99
CA LYS A 56 -5.24 44.75 17.69
C LYS A 56 -4.58 44.90 19.05
N LYS A 57 -3.82 45.97 19.27
CA LYS A 57 -3.04 46.23 20.49
C LYS A 57 -3.78 47.11 21.49
N ASP A 58 -4.50 48.12 21.00
CA ASP A 58 -5.21 49.10 21.82
C ASP A 58 -6.73 49.00 21.63
N SER A 59 -7.47 48.91 22.73
CA SER A 59 -8.94 48.86 22.71
C SER A 59 -9.64 50.21 22.71
N ASN A 60 -8.91 51.27 23.07
CA ASN A 60 -9.46 52.61 23.16
C ASN A 60 -8.89 53.48 22.03
N TYR A 61 -8.42 52.86 20.94
CA TYR A 61 -7.94 53.60 19.80
C TYR A 61 -9.09 54.40 19.19
N GLU A 62 -8.97 55.71 19.30
CA GLU A 62 -9.77 56.69 18.57
C GLU A 62 -8.86 57.36 17.54
N PHE A 63 -9.37 57.53 16.32
CA PHE A 63 -8.61 58.20 15.27
C PHE A 63 -8.34 59.66 15.65
N ASN A 64 -7.06 60.05 15.75
CA ASN A 64 -6.65 61.44 15.90
C ASN A 64 -6.30 62.03 14.52
N GLN A 65 -6.76 63.25 14.22
CA GLN A 65 -6.50 63.94 12.94
C GLN A 65 -5.01 64.16 12.66
N ASP A 66 -4.15 64.10 13.69
CA ASP A 66 -2.69 64.20 13.59
C ASP A 66 -2.01 62.98 12.93
N GLU A 67 -2.73 61.89 12.64
CA GLU A 67 -2.14 60.65 12.11
C GLU A 67 -1.84 60.68 10.58
N ASN A 68 -1.96 61.84 9.91
CA ASN A 68 -1.63 62.05 8.48
C ASN A 68 -2.29 61.01 7.52
N LEU A 69 -3.51 60.58 7.84
CA LEU A 69 -4.28 59.62 7.06
C LEU A 69 -5.51 60.30 6.45
N ASN A 70 -5.73 60.10 5.16
CA ASN A 70 -6.89 60.65 4.46
C ASN A 70 -8.10 59.71 4.64
N ILE A 71 -8.72 59.77 5.83
CA ILE A 71 -9.92 58.99 6.15
C ILE A 71 -11.16 59.69 5.57
N SER A 72 -11.86 59.01 4.68
CA SER A 72 -13.02 59.55 3.95
C SER A 72 -14.27 59.78 4.81
N ASP A 73 -14.42 59.04 5.91
CA ASP A 73 -15.53 59.15 6.86
C ASP A 73 -15.04 58.75 8.27
N ILE A 74 -14.77 59.75 9.12
CA ILE A 74 -14.14 59.56 10.44
C ILE A 74 -15.09 58.88 11.43
N GLU A 75 -16.38 59.22 11.40
CA GLU A 75 -17.37 58.66 12.33
C GLU A 75 -17.57 57.17 12.07
N LYS A 76 -17.77 56.82 10.79
CA LYS A 76 -17.88 55.42 10.37
C LYS A 76 -16.59 54.64 10.60
N PHE A 77 -15.43 55.28 10.42
CA PHE A 77 -14.14 54.65 10.71
C PHE A 77 -14.01 54.29 12.19
N ASN A 78 -14.34 55.20 13.11
CA ASN A 78 -14.29 54.95 14.54
C ASN A 78 -15.28 53.85 14.97
N GLU A 79 -16.48 53.80 14.38
CA GLU A 79 -17.43 52.70 14.60
C GLU A 79 -16.83 51.34 14.18
N LEU A 80 -16.24 51.27 12.98
CA LEU A 80 -15.62 50.07 12.46
C LEU A 80 -14.39 49.66 13.26
N ALA A 81 -13.58 50.62 13.70
CA ALA A 81 -12.43 50.40 14.59
C ALA A 81 -12.84 49.74 15.91
N PHE A 82 -13.89 50.26 16.56
CA PHE A 82 -14.46 49.66 17.77
C PHE A 82 -14.97 48.23 17.52
N ARG A 83 -15.76 48.04 16.44
CA ARG A 83 -16.29 46.73 16.05
C ARG A 83 -15.18 45.74 15.73
N PHE A 84 -14.09 46.20 15.10
CA PHE A 84 -12.91 45.41 14.81
C PHE A 84 -12.24 44.92 16.11
N ASN A 85 -11.99 45.83 17.06
CA ASN A 85 -11.36 45.48 18.33
C ASN A 85 -12.22 44.48 19.14
N PHE A 86 -13.52 44.75 19.25
CA PHE A 86 -14.46 43.87 19.93
C PHE A 86 -14.48 42.46 19.31
N THR A 87 -14.58 42.38 17.98
CA THR A 87 -14.57 41.10 17.25
C THR A 87 -13.25 40.37 17.45
N TYR A 88 -12.12 41.08 17.41
CA TYR A 88 -10.79 40.51 17.67
C TYR A 88 -10.65 39.93 19.09
N ARG A 89 -11.16 40.62 20.10
CA ARG A 89 -11.19 40.12 21.49
C ARG A 89 -12.07 38.89 21.64
N LEU A 90 -13.24 38.88 21.00
CA LEU A 90 -14.09 37.69 20.97
C LEU A 90 -13.40 36.49 20.33
N ILE A 91 -12.67 36.67 19.21
CA ILE A 91 -11.88 35.59 18.59
C ILE A 91 -10.85 35.02 19.58
N SER A 92 -10.15 35.88 20.31
CA SER A 92 -9.18 35.46 21.34
C SER A 92 -9.85 34.67 22.46
N HIS A 93 -10.98 35.15 22.98
CA HIS A 93 -11.77 34.44 23.99
C HIS A 93 -12.27 33.08 23.49
N LYS A 94 -12.81 33.00 22.27
CA LYS A 94 -13.26 31.73 21.67
C LYS A 94 -12.10 30.76 21.44
N ARG A 95 -10.90 31.27 21.11
CA ARG A 95 -9.69 30.46 21.02
C ARG A 95 -9.30 29.86 22.37
N GLU A 96 -9.36 30.63 23.45
CA GLU A 96 -9.09 30.15 24.81
C GLU A 96 -10.12 29.10 25.24
N LYS A 97 -11.41 29.36 25.05
CA LYS A 97 -12.48 28.39 25.35
C LYS A 97 -12.38 27.09 24.55
N ALA A 98 -11.98 27.17 23.29
CA ALA A 98 -11.65 25.98 22.50
C ALA A 98 -10.45 25.21 23.10
N LYS A 99 -9.41 25.91 23.56
CA LYS A 99 -8.24 25.28 24.21
C LYS A 99 -8.61 24.61 25.53
N GLU A 100 -9.37 25.29 26.38
CA GLU A 100 -9.86 24.76 27.67
C GLU A 100 -10.65 23.46 27.48
N SER A 101 -11.68 23.48 26.63
CA SER A 101 -12.51 22.31 26.32
C SER A 101 -11.69 21.15 25.74
N LYS A 102 -10.71 21.45 24.87
CA LYS A 102 -9.78 20.42 24.34
C LYS A 102 -8.97 19.77 25.46
N ASN A 103 -8.39 20.58 26.34
CA ASN A 103 -7.51 20.09 27.40
C ASN A 103 -8.29 19.26 28.42
N GLN A 104 -9.50 19.69 28.78
CA GLN A 104 -10.41 18.92 29.63
C GLN A 104 -10.75 17.57 28.98
N LEU A 105 -11.08 17.56 27.68
CA LEU A 105 -11.36 16.32 26.96
C LEU A 105 -10.17 15.35 27.00
N LEU A 106 -8.97 15.84 26.69
CA LEU A 106 -7.75 15.03 26.70
C LEU A 106 -7.45 14.49 28.11
N ALA A 107 -7.61 15.29 29.15
CA ALA A 107 -7.42 14.85 30.54
C ALA A 107 -8.41 13.74 30.93
N VAL A 108 -9.70 13.87 30.56
CA VAL A 108 -10.71 12.84 30.82
C VAL A 108 -10.37 11.54 30.08
N MET A 109 -9.98 11.62 28.80
CA MET A 109 -9.58 10.44 28.01
C MET A 109 -8.37 9.73 28.63
N HIS A 110 -7.34 10.48 28.99
CA HIS A 110 -6.11 9.96 29.57
C HIS A 110 -6.35 9.29 30.94
N ASN A 111 -7.11 9.95 31.82
CA ASN A 111 -7.42 9.42 33.14
C ASN A 111 -8.21 8.10 33.07
N LYS A 112 -9.09 7.94 32.08
CA LYS A 112 -9.80 6.67 31.87
C LYS A 112 -8.88 5.53 31.50
N ILE A 113 -7.85 5.78 30.70
CA ILE A 113 -6.87 4.74 30.34
C ILE A 113 -6.09 4.31 31.56
N ILE A 114 -5.53 5.27 32.31
CA ILE A 114 -4.81 4.98 33.56
C ILE A 114 -5.69 4.16 34.50
N HIS A 115 -6.98 4.50 34.59
CA HIS A 115 -7.90 3.73 35.42
C HIS A 115 -8.07 2.28 34.94
N LYS A 116 -8.21 2.07 33.63
CA LYS A 116 -8.33 0.72 33.05
C LYS A 116 -7.06 -0.10 33.17
N GLU A 117 -5.90 0.48 32.91
CA GLU A 117 -4.58 -0.17 33.12
C GLU A 117 -4.39 -0.58 34.59
N ASN A 118 -4.79 0.26 35.54
CA ASN A 118 -4.77 -0.09 36.96
C ASN A 118 -5.73 -1.23 37.32
N ILE A 119 -6.87 -1.36 36.64
CA ILE A 119 -7.78 -2.50 36.82
C ILE A 119 -7.16 -3.75 36.21
N GLU A 120 -6.60 -3.68 35.01
CA GLU A 120 -5.92 -4.80 34.33
C GLU A 120 -4.78 -5.37 35.18
N ASN A 121 -3.88 -4.51 35.67
CA ASN A 121 -2.79 -4.92 36.56
C ASN A 121 -3.30 -5.61 37.84
N LYS A 122 -4.44 -5.15 38.39
CA LYS A 122 -5.06 -5.81 39.54
C LYS A 122 -5.68 -7.15 39.18
N ILE A 123 -6.32 -7.27 38.01
CA ILE A 123 -6.83 -8.55 37.51
C ILE A 123 -5.68 -9.54 37.36
N GLU A 124 -4.59 -9.15 36.73
CA GLU A 124 -3.41 -10.00 36.53
C GLU A 124 -2.78 -10.44 37.87
N TYR A 125 -2.59 -9.50 38.80
CA TYR A 125 -2.11 -9.81 40.15
C TYR A 125 -3.01 -10.80 40.89
N TYR A 126 -4.33 -10.59 40.90
CA TYR A 126 -5.27 -11.50 41.56
C TYR A 126 -5.26 -12.89 40.90
N SER A 127 -5.23 -12.96 39.57
CA SER A 127 -5.11 -14.23 38.82
C SER A 127 -3.85 -15.00 39.20
N SER A 128 -2.70 -14.31 39.36
CA SER A 128 -1.42 -14.93 39.75
C SER A 128 -1.44 -15.57 41.14
N ILE A 129 -2.34 -15.13 42.03
CA ILE A 129 -2.53 -15.70 43.38
C ILE A 129 -3.79 -16.58 43.47
N GLY A 130 -4.36 -16.98 42.32
CA GLY A 130 -5.53 -17.86 42.24
C GLY A 130 -6.82 -17.24 42.78
N LYS A 131 -6.96 -15.91 42.73
CA LYS A 131 -8.17 -15.18 43.15
C LYS A 131 -8.76 -14.39 41.99
N ASP A 132 -10.05 -14.11 42.07
CA ASP A 132 -10.72 -13.23 41.11
C ASP A 132 -10.76 -11.80 41.62
N TYR A 133 -10.46 -10.84 40.74
CA TYR A 133 -10.68 -9.42 41.02
C TYR A 133 -12.14 -9.05 40.69
N PRO A 134 -12.92 -8.45 41.62
CA PRO A 134 -14.36 -8.28 41.45
C PRO A 134 -14.77 -7.21 40.43
N LYS A 135 -13.86 -6.29 40.05
CA LYS A 135 -14.18 -5.24 39.08
C LYS A 135 -13.76 -5.67 37.68
N LYS A 136 -14.64 -5.43 36.71
CA LYS A 136 -14.38 -5.63 35.29
C LYS A 136 -13.96 -4.32 34.63
N ILE A 137 -13.20 -4.43 33.54
CA ILE A 137 -12.86 -3.30 32.68
C ILE A 137 -14.12 -2.88 31.92
N GLU A 138 -14.56 -1.65 32.12
CA GLU A 138 -15.69 -1.08 31.38
C GLU A 138 -15.26 -0.80 29.93
N LEU A 139 -15.95 -1.38 28.96
CA LEU A 139 -15.65 -1.19 27.54
C LEU A 139 -16.38 0.04 26.99
N ARG A 140 -15.76 0.70 26.01
CA ARG A 140 -16.47 1.74 25.25
C ARG A 140 -17.59 1.09 24.41
N ASN A 141 -18.69 1.81 24.22
CA ASN A 141 -19.78 1.36 23.35
C ASN A 141 -19.81 2.24 22.09
N LEU A 142 -19.95 1.62 20.93
CA LEU A 142 -20.16 2.34 19.67
C LEU A 142 -21.56 2.96 19.65
N ARG A 143 -21.64 4.26 19.41
CA ARG A 143 -22.91 4.99 19.39
C ARG A 143 -23.66 4.76 18.09
N ASP A 144 -24.60 3.81 18.09
CA ASP A 144 -25.40 3.45 16.91
C ASP A 144 -26.16 4.66 16.32
N THR A 145 -26.61 5.59 17.17
CA THR A 145 -27.30 6.83 16.75
C THR A 145 -26.42 7.80 15.94
N GLU A 146 -25.10 7.64 15.96
CA GLU A 146 -24.17 8.48 15.19
C GLU A 146 -23.73 7.83 13.87
N LEU A 147 -24.08 6.57 13.64
CA LEU A 147 -23.79 5.89 12.38
C LEU A 147 -24.69 6.43 11.27
N LYS A 148 -24.08 6.78 10.14
CA LYS A 148 -24.75 7.27 8.93
C LYS A 148 -24.40 6.37 7.75
N ASP A 149 -25.18 6.45 6.68
CA ASP A 149 -24.89 5.72 5.44
C ASP A 149 -23.51 6.09 4.85
N THR A 150 -23.03 7.31 5.10
CA THR A 150 -21.67 7.76 4.74
C THR A 150 -20.55 7.01 5.46
N ASN A 151 -20.85 6.32 6.56
CA ASN A 151 -19.90 5.46 7.26
C ASN A 151 -19.79 4.07 6.59
N ILE A 152 -20.66 3.73 5.64
CA ILE A 152 -20.60 2.42 4.97
C ILE A 152 -19.53 2.47 3.89
N ILE A 153 -18.59 1.54 3.96
CA ILE A 153 -17.54 1.34 2.96
C ILE A 153 -17.63 -0.07 2.35
N SER A 154 -17.25 -0.17 1.09
CA SER A 154 -17.06 -1.44 0.40
C SER A 154 -15.80 -2.15 0.91
N VAL A 155 -15.86 -3.48 0.94
CA VAL A 155 -14.74 -4.35 1.29
C VAL A 155 -14.44 -5.22 0.09
N PHE A 156 -13.17 -5.41 -0.23
CA PHE A 156 -12.77 -6.34 -1.27
C PHE A 156 -12.96 -7.78 -0.81
N GLU A 157 -13.17 -8.67 -1.78
CA GLU A 157 -13.14 -10.09 -1.50
C GLU A 157 -11.73 -10.53 -1.09
N SER A 158 -11.64 -11.32 -0.02
CA SER A 158 -10.39 -11.79 0.58
C SER A 158 -10.59 -13.14 1.26
N SER A 159 -9.50 -13.82 1.61
CA SER A 159 -9.56 -15.07 2.40
C SER A 159 -10.32 -14.87 3.72
N LEU A 160 -10.12 -13.74 4.41
CA LEU A 160 -10.86 -13.47 5.65
C LEU A 160 -12.37 -13.33 5.40
N THR A 161 -12.77 -12.55 4.38
CA THR A 161 -14.20 -12.33 4.12
C THR A 161 -14.91 -13.62 3.71
N ARG A 162 -14.23 -14.49 2.94
CA ARG A 162 -14.73 -15.83 2.61
C ARG A 162 -14.85 -16.72 3.84
N THR A 163 -13.82 -16.76 4.68
CA THR A 163 -13.79 -17.57 5.91
C THR A 163 -14.91 -17.14 6.89
N ILE A 164 -15.19 -15.84 7.00
CA ILE A 164 -16.30 -15.33 7.83
C ILE A 164 -17.68 -15.59 7.19
N GLY A 165 -17.75 -15.82 5.88
CA GLY A 165 -19.01 -15.97 5.14
C GLY A 165 -19.70 -14.64 4.82
N ILE A 166 -18.93 -13.57 4.62
CA ILE A 166 -19.47 -12.25 4.24
C ILE A 166 -19.96 -12.33 2.78
N LYS A 167 -21.25 -12.09 2.57
CA LYS A 167 -21.87 -12.08 1.24
C LYS A 167 -21.58 -10.78 0.48
N LYS A 168 -21.50 -10.92 -0.84
CA LYS A 168 -21.35 -9.79 -1.76
C LYS A 168 -22.59 -8.89 -1.68
N ASP A 169 -22.36 -7.58 -1.76
CA ASP A 169 -23.39 -6.53 -1.75
C ASP A 169 -24.28 -6.49 -0.48
N GLU A 170 -23.84 -7.14 0.61
CA GLU A 170 -24.51 -7.10 1.91
C GLU A 170 -23.70 -6.30 2.96
N LEU A 171 -24.41 -5.56 3.81
CA LEU A 171 -23.80 -4.86 4.93
C LEU A 171 -23.45 -5.86 6.04
N THR A 172 -22.17 -6.05 6.28
CA THR A 172 -21.65 -6.80 7.44
C THR A 172 -21.20 -5.88 8.57
N ASP A 173 -21.46 -6.29 9.81
CA ASP A 173 -20.92 -5.72 11.03
C ASP A 173 -19.83 -6.61 11.67
N ALA A 174 -19.42 -7.71 11.01
CA ALA A 174 -18.38 -8.61 11.50
C ALA A 174 -17.02 -7.92 11.70
N LEU A 175 -16.74 -6.96 10.82
CA LEU A 175 -15.53 -6.16 10.79
C LEU A 175 -15.89 -4.68 10.86
N MET A 176 -15.02 -3.89 11.49
CA MET A 176 -15.12 -2.43 11.49
C MET A 176 -13.75 -1.79 11.26
N VAL A 177 -13.72 -0.71 10.48
CA VAL A 177 -12.53 0.14 10.37
C VAL A 177 -12.70 1.32 11.31
N VAL A 178 -11.71 1.56 12.17
CA VAL A 178 -11.67 2.72 13.07
C VAL A 178 -10.57 3.66 12.62
N GLN A 179 -10.93 4.90 12.30
CA GLN A 179 -9.98 5.99 12.04
C GLN A 179 -9.62 6.73 13.33
N VAL A 180 -8.31 6.90 13.54
CA VAL A 180 -7.73 7.41 14.78
C VAL A 180 -7.52 8.92 14.69
N TYR A 181 -8.31 9.67 15.45
CA TYR A 181 -8.08 11.11 15.70
C TYR A 181 -7.56 11.38 17.12
N TYR A 182 -7.92 10.53 18.09
CA TYR A 182 -7.47 10.61 19.48
C TYR A 182 -6.78 9.31 19.90
N PHE A 183 -5.47 9.36 20.14
CA PHE A 183 -4.66 8.19 20.45
C PHE A 183 -5.04 7.52 21.77
N ASP A 184 -5.45 8.29 22.77
CA ASP A 184 -5.94 7.76 24.04
C ASP A 184 -7.16 6.85 23.83
N VAL A 185 -8.15 7.32 23.07
CA VAL A 185 -9.32 6.48 22.73
C VAL A 185 -8.88 5.27 21.93
N PHE A 186 -7.99 5.42 20.95
CA PHE A 186 -7.51 4.27 20.19
C PHE A 186 -6.75 3.25 21.06
N LYS A 187 -5.92 3.68 22.01
CA LYS A 187 -5.24 2.81 22.96
C LYS A 187 -6.26 2.00 23.77
N ASP A 188 -7.30 2.67 24.28
CA ASP A 188 -8.40 2.00 24.98
C ASP A 188 -9.06 0.92 24.10
N LEU A 189 -9.45 1.26 22.87
CA LEU A 189 -10.05 0.32 21.93
C LEU A 189 -9.09 -0.82 21.57
N SER A 190 -7.82 -0.53 21.34
CA SER A 190 -6.83 -1.50 20.86
C SER A 190 -6.50 -2.57 21.91
N PHE A 191 -6.42 -2.18 23.19
CA PHE A 191 -6.05 -3.07 24.28
C PHE A 191 -7.27 -3.82 24.84
N PHE A 192 -8.39 -3.11 25.05
CA PHE A 192 -9.54 -3.68 25.76
C PHE A 192 -10.69 -4.08 24.83
N GLY A 193 -10.74 -3.50 23.63
CA GLY A 193 -11.86 -3.63 22.71
C GLY A 193 -13.00 -2.65 22.97
N PHE A 194 -14.13 -2.87 22.29
CA PHE A 194 -15.35 -2.11 22.48
C PHE A 194 -16.58 -2.99 22.28
N THR A 195 -17.76 -2.46 22.56
CA THR A 195 -19.04 -3.14 22.34
C THR A 195 -19.85 -2.46 21.24
N TYR A 196 -20.58 -3.25 20.46
CA TYR A 196 -21.61 -2.78 19.54
C TYR A 196 -22.71 -3.84 19.43
N LYS A 197 -23.96 -3.41 19.62
CA LYS A 197 -25.15 -4.31 19.61
C LYS A 197 -25.01 -5.56 20.50
N GLY A 198 -24.36 -5.41 21.66
CA GLY A 198 -24.14 -6.49 22.62
C GLY A 198 -22.92 -7.37 22.34
N GLU A 199 -22.28 -7.24 21.18
CA GLU A 199 -21.07 -7.99 20.82
C GLU A 199 -19.81 -7.22 21.16
N LYS A 200 -18.77 -7.92 21.64
CA LYS A 200 -17.44 -7.35 21.87
C LYS A 200 -16.62 -7.41 20.58
N TYR A 201 -15.91 -6.33 20.29
CA TYR A 201 -14.96 -6.21 19.20
C TYR A 201 -13.56 -6.07 19.76
N ARG A 202 -12.62 -6.79 19.15
CA ARG A 202 -11.19 -6.72 19.49
C ARG A 202 -10.39 -6.18 18.33
N TYR A 203 -9.23 -5.62 18.65
CA TYR A 203 -8.27 -5.24 17.63
C TYR A 203 -7.82 -6.48 16.85
N PHE A 204 -7.89 -6.39 15.52
CA PHE A 204 -7.51 -7.48 14.63
C PHE A 204 -6.14 -7.21 14.01
N THR A 205 -6.05 -6.20 13.15
CA THR A 205 -4.79 -5.84 12.50
C THR A 205 -4.84 -4.44 11.87
N SER A 206 -3.67 -3.93 11.51
CA SER A 206 -3.51 -2.76 10.66
C SER A 206 -2.38 -3.02 9.66
N SER A 207 -2.68 -2.96 8.36
CA SER A 207 -1.64 -3.00 7.32
C SER A 207 -0.81 -1.71 7.33
N ALA A 208 0.38 -1.73 6.72
CA ALA A 208 1.23 -0.55 6.63
C ALA A 208 0.51 0.68 6.01
N GLY A 209 -0.34 0.44 5.01
CA GLY A 209 -1.17 1.50 4.40
C GLY A 209 -2.25 2.03 5.34
N GLN A 210 -2.84 1.17 6.18
CA GLN A 210 -3.82 1.57 7.19
C GLN A 210 -3.15 2.37 8.32
N ILE A 211 -1.98 1.93 8.80
CA ILE A 211 -1.19 2.64 9.82
C ILE A 211 -0.84 4.06 9.35
N ARG A 212 -0.34 4.22 8.12
CA ARG A 212 -0.05 5.55 7.53
C ARG A 212 -1.28 6.46 7.47
N LYS A 213 -2.46 5.89 7.26
CA LYS A 213 -3.75 6.60 7.24
C LYS A 213 -4.41 6.70 8.61
N LYS A 214 -3.74 6.27 9.68
CA LYS A 214 -4.28 6.19 11.05
C LYS A 214 -5.59 5.40 11.11
N LYS A 215 -5.63 4.24 10.46
CA LYS A 215 -6.78 3.33 10.44
C LYS A 215 -6.40 1.98 11.05
N ALA A 216 -7.37 1.35 11.70
CA ALA A 216 -7.25 0.04 12.32
C ALA A 216 -8.48 -0.82 11.99
N VAL A 217 -8.28 -2.13 11.87
CA VAL A 217 -9.38 -3.09 11.67
C VAL A 217 -9.69 -3.78 12.99
N PHE A 218 -10.96 -3.84 13.31
CA PHE A 218 -11.52 -4.54 14.47
C PHE A 218 -12.45 -5.64 13.99
N ILE A 219 -12.51 -6.73 14.74
CA ILE A 219 -13.33 -7.91 14.45
C ILE A 219 -14.19 -8.25 15.67
N LYS A 220 -15.42 -8.74 15.45
CA LYS A 220 -16.21 -9.34 16.53
C LYS A 220 -15.40 -10.46 17.18
N GLU A 221 -15.32 -10.46 18.50
CA GLU A 221 -14.57 -11.45 19.27
C GLU A 221 -15.13 -12.87 19.08
N SER A 222 -16.46 -13.00 19.01
CA SER A 222 -17.16 -14.25 18.69
C SER A 222 -16.73 -14.82 17.33
N ILE A 223 -16.62 -13.97 16.31
CA ILE A 223 -16.17 -14.36 14.97
C ILE A 223 -14.68 -14.72 14.98
N TRP A 224 -13.83 -13.91 15.62
CA TRP A 224 -12.41 -14.20 15.74
C TRP A 224 -12.16 -15.58 16.34
N ASN A 225 -12.83 -15.90 17.46
CA ASN A 225 -12.68 -17.19 18.13
C ASN A 225 -13.07 -18.37 17.22
N ALA A 226 -13.98 -18.16 16.25
CA ALA A 226 -14.37 -19.18 15.29
C ALA A 226 -13.36 -19.35 14.14
N VAL A 227 -12.67 -18.28 13.72
CA VAL A 227 -11.81 -18.29 12.53
C VAL A 227 -10.31 -18.21 12.82
N GLU A 228 -9.91 -17.97 14.07
CA GLU A 228 -8.51 -17.76 14.49
C GLU A 228 -7.59 -18.86 13.96
N LYS A 229 -7.99 -20.12 14.12
CA LYS A 229 -7.19 -21.27 13.69
C LYS A 229 -7.01 -21.36 12.18
N THR A 230 -8.01 -20.94 11.40
CA THR A 230 -7.93 -20.87 9.94
C THR A 230 -7.02 -19.72 9.51
N VAL A 231 -7.21 -18.52 10.08
CA VAL A 231 -6.42 -17.34 9.74
C VAL A 231 -4.95 -17.49 10.15
N MET A 232 -4.70 -18.11 11.31
CA MET A 232 -3.36 -18.34 11.85
C MET A 232 -2.77 -19.70 11.46
N CYS A 233 -3.43 -20.49 10.62
CA CYS A 233 -3.01 -21.84 10.22
C CYS A 233 -2.53 -22.66 11.43
N GLY A 234 -3.37 -22.77 12.46
CA GLY A 234 -3.11 -23.53 13.68
C GLY A 234 -2.22 -22.86 14.73
N LEU A 235 -1.39 -21.88 14.37
CA LEU A 235 -0.56 -21.15 15.33
C LEU A 235 -1.42 -20.44 16.37
N THR A 236 -0.84 -20.24 17.56
CA THR A 236 -1.37 -19.37 18.61
C THR A 236 -0.31 -18.37 19.02
N ILE A 237 -0.74 -17.29 19.67
CA ILE A 237 0.18 -16.33 20.28
C ILE A 237 1.07 -17.03 21.31
N ASP A 238 0.56 -17.99 22.07
CA ASP A 238 1.34 -18.75 23.04
C ASP A 238 2.43 -19.61 22.38
N LYS A 239 2.11 -20.32 21.28
CA LYS A 239 3.11 -21.10 20.52
C LYS A 239 4.20 -20.17 19.98
N ILE A 240 3.80 -19.03 19.41
CA ILE A 240 4.74 -18.01 18.89
C ILE A 240 5.65 -17.49 20.01
N ASN A 241 5.09 -17.14 21.16
CA ASN A 241 5.85 -16.61 22.30
C ASN A 241 6.78 -17.66 22.92
N SER A 242 6.35 -18.93 22.98
CA SER A 242 7.19 -20.03 23.47
C SER A 242 8.44 -20.26 22.61
N LYS A 243 8.42 -19.83 21.35
CA LYS A 243 9.52 -19.90 20.38
C LYS A 243 10.26 -18.57 20.19
N GLY A 244 10.24 -17.69 21.21
CA GLY A 244 10.99 -16.43 21.22
C GLY A 244 10.21 -15.20 20.72
N GLY A 245 8.94 -15.36 20.36
CA GLY A 245 8.07 -14.26 19.97
C GLY A 245 8.30 -13.74 18.54
N ASN A 246 7.38 -12.88 18.07
CA ASN A 246 7.50 -12.17 16.80
C ASN A 246 7.44 -10.66 17.06
N ASN A 247 8.17 -9.88 16.26
CA ASN A 247 8.03 -8.43 16.27
C ASN A 247 6.56 -8.06 16.00
N VAL A 248 5.97 -7.24 16.87
CA VAL A 248 4.53 -6.90 16.81
C VAL A 248 4.16 -6.27 15.47
N ASN A 249 4.99 -5.40 14.91
CA ASN A 249 4.70 -4.76 13.61
C ASN A 249 4.73 -5.78 12.47
N LYS A 250 5.69 -6.72 12.48
CA LYS A 250 5.74 -7.81 11.50
C LYS A 250 4.53 -8.74 11.64
N HIS A 251 4.19 -9.12 12.87
CA HIS A 251 3.02 -9.95 13.14
C HIS A 251 1.73 -9.31 12.59
N LEU A 252 1.49 -8.04 12.89
CA LEU A 252 0.32 -7.31 12.36
C LEU A 252 0.33 -7.24 10.84
N ALA A 253 1.48 -6.93 10.22
CA ALA A 253 1.61 -6.88 8.77
C ALA A 253 1.31 -8.24 8.11
N TYR A 254 1.75 -9.34 8.71
CA TYR A 254 1.48 -10.70 8.21
C TYR A 254 0.04 -11.13 8.46
N MET A 255 -0.55 -10.79 9.61
CA MET A 255 -1.98 -11.00 9.87
C MET A 255 -2.87 -10.27 8.87
N ALA A 256 -2.45 -9.09 8.43
CA ALA A 256 -3.18 -8.32 7.42
C ALA A 256 -3.18 -8.99 6.03
N LEU A 257 -2.39 -10.05 5.80
CA LEU A 257 -2.41 -10.80 4.54
C LEU A 257 -3.79 -11.41 4.27
N ALA A 258 -4.50 -11.87 5.31
CA ALA A 258 -5.85 -12.42 5.19
C ALA A 258 -6.88 -11.41 4.68
N ASN A 259 -6.60 -10.10 4.81
CA ASN A 259 -7.43 -9.00 4.28
C ASN A 259 -7.04 -8.57 2.86
N SER A 260 -6.04 -9.21 2.24
CA SER A 260 -5.62 -8.85 0.89
C SER A 260 -6.69 -9.24 -0.11
N ALA A 261 -6.96 -8.35 -1.06
CA ALA A 261 -7.83 -8.65 -2.20
C ALA A 261 -7.26 -9.85 -2.96
N THR A 262 -7.99 -10.96 -2.96
CA THR A 262 -7.55 -12.25 -3.51
C THR A 262 -8.73 -13.00 -4.08
N ASP A 263 -8.54 -13.60 -5.25
CA ASP A 263 -9.41 -14.65 -5.77
C ASP A 263 -8.99 -15.99 -5.15
N GLU A 264 -9.94 -16.85 -4.79
CA GLU A 264 -9.61 -18.18 -4.26
C GLU A 264 -8.91 -19.05 -5.32
N TRP A 265 -7.90 -19.80 -4.90
CA TRP A 265 -7.32 -20.87 -5.71
C TRP A 265 -7.92 -22.20 -5.25
N VAL A 266 -9.08 -22.54 -5.83
CA VAL A 266 -9.90 -23.69 -5.41
C VAL A 266 -9.14 -25.02 -5.54
N ASP A 267 -8.43 -25.22 -6.65
CA ASP A 267 -7.72 -26.48 -6.93
C ASP A 267 -6.27 -26.49 -6.40
N PHE A 268 -5.95 -25.64 -5.42
CA PHE A 268 -4.61 -25.63 -4.82
C PHE A 268 -4.41 -26.84 -3.91
N ASP A 269 -3.37 -27.62 -4.18
CA ASP A 269 -2.99 -28.79 -3.40
C ASP A 269 -1.71 -28.53 -2.60
N ILE A 270 -1.87 -28.36 -1.29
CA ILE A 270 -0.75 -28.09 -0.37
C ILE A 270 0.21 -29.29 -0.24
N ASP A 271 -0.25 -30.51 -0.52
CA ASP A 271 0.59 -31.71 -0.43
C ASP A 271 1.56 -31.82 -1.61
N ARG A 272 1.28 -31.12 -2.71
CA ARG A 272 2.16 -31.00 -3.89
C ARG A 272 3.10 -29.78 -3.83
N CYS A 273 3.27 -29.23 -2.63
CA CYS A 273 4.09 -28.07 -2.38
C CYS A 273 5.22 -28.39 -1.40
N ILE A 274 6.37 -27.76 -1.57
CA ILE A 274 7.48 -27.76 -0.61
C ILE A 274 8.00 -26.35 -0.38
N VAL A 275 8.75 -26.15 0.71
CA VAL A 275 9.44 -24.89 1.00
C VAL A 275 10.92 -25.17 1.18
N ILE A 276 11.77 -24.53 0.37
CA ILE A 276 13.22 -24.71 0.38
C ILE A 276 13.93 -23.40 0.77
N ASP A 277 15.23 -23.48 1.09
CA ASP A 277 16.02 -22.28 1.38
C ASP A 277 16.13 -21.37 0.14
N ASP A 278 16.21 -20.06 0.39
CA ASP A 278 16.46 -19.08 -0.66
C ASP A 278 17.82 -19.30 -1.32
N PHE A 279 17.90 -19.03 -2.63
CA PHE A 279 19.14 -19.04 -3.38
C PHE A 279 19.84 -17.67 -3.26
N GLU A 280 21.02 -17.67 -2.65
CA GLU A 280 21.85 -16.48 -2.42
C GLU A 280 23.28 -16.71 -2.92
N THR A 281 23.86 -15.73 -3.62
CA THR A 281 25.28 -15.75 -4.00
C THR A 281 25.95 -14.40 -3.77
N ASN A 282 27.28 -14.41 -3.69
CA ASN A 282 28.10 -13.22 -3.63
C ASN A 282 28.36 -12.68 -5.03
N VAL A 283 27.86 -11.48 -5.32
CA VAL A 283 28.01 -10.85 -6.63
C VAL A 283 29.08 -9.76 -6.58
N SER A 284 30.05 -9.85 -7.49
CA SER A 284 31.15 -8.90 -7.60
C SER A 284 30.72 -7.61 -8.30
N GLY A 285 31.13 -6.47 -7.78
CA GLY A 285 30.97 -5.19 -8.48
C GLY A 285 31.43 -3.99 -7.66
N VAL A 286 31.03 -2.80 -8.14
CA VAL A 286 31.32 -1.52 -7.49
C VAL A 286 30.04 -0.98 -6.86
N PHE A 287 30.10 -0.64 -5.58
CA PHE A 287 28.96 -0.16 -4.82
C PHE A 287 29.39 0.88 -3.78
N ASP A 288 28.44 1.70 -3.36
CA ASP A 288 28.64 2.66 -2.28
C ASP A 288 28.19 1.99 -0.96
N PHE A 289 29.14 1.71 -0.07
CA PHE A 289 28.89 1.14 1.25
C PHE A 289 28.48 2.26 2.21
N ILE A 290 27.37 2.09 2.92
CA ILE A 290 26.87 3.03 3.92
C ILE A 290 27.10 2.42 5.30
N ASP A 291 27.87 3.10 6.14
CA ASP A 291 28.04 2.69 7.53
C ASP A 291 26.78 3.03 8.34
N GLU A 292 26.15 2.05 9.00
CA GLU A 292 24.91 2.28 9.74
C GLU A 292 25.09 3.12 11.02
N THR A 293 26.33 3.29 11.49
CA THR A 293 26.63 4.02 12.73
C THR A 293 26.77 5.52 12.53
N ASP A 294 27.45 5.93 11.45
CA ASP A 294 27.72 7.35 11.14
C ASP A 294 27.18 7.82 9.79
N TYR A 295 26.57 6.92 9.00
CA TYR A 295 26.05 7.15 7.66
C TYR A 295 27.11 7.66 6.66
N SER A 296 28.39 7.41 6.94
CA SER A 296 29.47 7.66 5.98
C SER A 296 29.31 6.75 4.76
N ILE A 297 29.68 7.29 3.59
CA ILE A 297 29.54 6.61 2.31
C ILE A 297 30.93 6.39 1.72
N GLU A 298 31.30 5.12 1.54
CA GLU A 298 32.58 4.72 0.96
C GLU A 298 32.33 3.90 -0.32
N ARG A 299 32.87 4.36 -1.45
CA ARG A 299 32.83 3.59 -2.69
C ARG A 299 33.80 2.42 -2.62
N LYS A 300 33.29 1.20 -2.74
CA LYS A 300 34.06 -0.05 -2.68
C LYS A 300 33.90 -0.87 -3.96
N THR A 301 34.95 -1.61 -4.28
CA THR A 301 34.90 -2.72 -5.23
C THR A 301 35.03 -4.00 -4.40
N GLY A 302 34.07 -4.91 -4.54
CA GLY A 302 34.06 -6.14 -3.74
C GLY A 302 32.89 -7.04 -4.11
N GLN A 303 32.48 -7.88 -3.17
CA GLN A 303 31.34 -8.77 -3.31
C GLN A 303 30.25 -8.40 -2.31
N VAL A 304 28.99 -8.57 -2.72
CA VAL A 304 27.82 -8.37 -1.86
C VAL A 304 26.89 -9.58 -2.00
N PRO A 305 26.34 -10.11 -0.90
CA PRO A 305 25.34 -11.16 -0.97
C PRO A 305 24.04 -10.65 -1.61
N ILE A 306 23.52 -11.43 -2.54
CA ILE A 306 22.25 -11.16 -3.22
C ILE A 306 21.32 -12.37 -3.07
N PRO A 307 20.19 -12.25 -2.36
CA PRO A 307 19.19 -13.29 -2.27
C PRO A 307 18.32 -13.28 -3.54
N HIS A 308 18.77 -13.95 -4.59
CA HIS A 308 18.15 -13.92 -5.92
C HIS A 308 16.68 -14.37 -5.92
N THR A 309 16.28 -15.22 -4.97
CA THR A 309 14.91 -15.75 -4.88
C THR A 309 14.07 -15.17 -3.73
N ASP A 310 14.44 -14.00 -3.19
CA ASP A 310 13.64 -13.35 -2.14
C ASP A 310 12.22 -13.06 -2.63
N GLY A 311 11.24 -13.68 -1.96
CA GLY A 311 9.82 -13.49 -2.22
C GLY A 311 9.31 -14.19 -3.47
N VAL A 312 10.11 -15.03 -4.15
CA VAL A 312 9.75 -15.69 -5.40
C VAL A 312 10.04 -17.19 -5.38
N GLY A 313 9.05 -17.98 -5.78
CA GLY A 313 9.12 -19.43 -5.92
C GLY A 313 8.77 -19.88 -7.34
N MET A 314 8.81 -21.18 -7.59
CA MET A 314 8.57 -21.78 -8.90
C MET A 314 7.28 -22.60 -8.92
N MET A 315 6.60 -22.62 -10.06
CA MET A 315 5.50 -23.55 -10.34
C MET A 315 5.66 -24.18 -11.72
N LEU A 316 5.23 -25.43 -11.84
CA LEU A 316 5.26 -26.13 -13.13
C LEU A 316 4.29 -25.49 -14.13
N PRO A 317 4.61 -25.53 -15.44
CA PRO A 317 3.70 -25.07 -16.50
C PRO A 317 2.35 -25.80 -16.52
N SER A 318 2.28 -27.02 -15.99
CA SER A 318 1.03 -27.80 -15.85
C SER A 318 0.08 -27.22 -14.81
N VAL A 319 0.58 -26.41 -13.88
CA VAL A 319 -0.21 -25.73 -12.84
C VAL A 319 -0.80 -24.45 -13.40
N MET A 320 0.04 -23.58 -13.97
CA MET A 320 -0.34 -22.35 -14.64
C MET A 320 0.69 -22.00 -15.72
N ASP A 321 0.25 -21.29 -16.76
CA ASP A 321 1.07 -20.78 -17.86
C ASP A 321 1.55 -19.33 -17.65
N LYS A 322 1.21 -18.73 -16.50
CA LYS A 322 1.48 -17.32 -16.19
C LYS A 322 1.95 -17.09 -14.78
N ASN A 323 2.94 -16.22 -14.63
CA ASN A 323 3.43 -15.73 -13.35
C ASN A 323 2.27 -15.18 -12.50
N THR A 324 2.19 -15.61 -11.24
CA THR A 324 1.04 -15.32 -10.38
C THR A 324 1.47 -14.98 -8.97
N MET A 325 0.96 -13.87 -8.42
CA MET A 325 1.16 -13.56 -7.00
C MET A 325 0.30 -14.47 -6.13
N PHE A 326 0.95 -15.15 -5.18
CA PHE A 326 0.34 -16.13 -4.29
C PHE A 326 0.13 -15.57 -2.89
N ARG A 327 -0.97 -16.00 -2.24
CA ARG A 327 -1.28 -15.73 -0.84
C ARG A 327 -1.86 -16.97 -0.18
N ALA A 328 -1.38 -17.28 1.01
CA ALA A 328 -2.00 -18.19 1.96
C ALA A 328 -1.70 -17.68 3.38
N PRO A 329 -2.29 -18.26 4.45
CA PRO A 329 -1.87 -17.95 5.80
C PRO A 329 -0.34 -18.04 5.95
N TRP A 330 0.29 -16.91 6.26
CA TRP A 330 1.74 -16.75 6.41
C TRP A 330 2.60 -16.94 5.16
N VAL A 331 2.05 -17.31 4.00
CA VAL A 331 2.80 -17.45 2.75
C VAL A 331 2.43 -16.34 1.78
N LYS A 332 3.44 -15.62 1.29
CA LYS A 332 3.29 -14.51 0.34
C LYS A 332 4.47 -14.49 -0.61
N GLY A 333 4.18 -14.37 -1.91
CA GLY A 333 5.20 -14.03 -2.88
C GLY A 333 4.70 -14.10 -4.32
N LEU A 334 5.65 -14.13 -5.26
CA LEU A 334 5.42 -14.44 -6.66
C LEU A 334 5.69 -15.94 -6.90
N LEU A 335 4.83 -16.60 -7.66
CA LEU A 335 5.14 -17.89 -8.27
C LEU A 335 5.41 -17.67 -9.75
N GLY A 336 6.64 -17.97 -10.16
CA GLY A 336 7.07 -17.90 -11.53
C GLY A 336 6.95 -19.26 -12.23
N VAL A 337 6.58 -19.25 -13.51
CA VAL A 337 6.48 -20.49 -14.28
C VAL A 337 7.87 -20.97 -14.67
N PHE A 338 8.24 -22.16 -14.22
CA PHE A 338 9.50 -22.80 -14.58
C PHE A 338 9.38 -24.33 -14.47
N ASP A 339 9.80 -25.05 -15.50
CA ASP A 339 9.73 -26.51 -15.55
C ASP A 339 10.95 -27.15 -14.89
N PHE A 340 10.98 -27.11 -13.55
CA PHE A 340 12.08 -27.67 -12.76
C PHE A 340 12.20 -29.20 -12.89
N ARG A 341 11.13 -29.91 -13.27
CA ARG A 341 11.18 -31.36 -13.51
C ARG A 341 11.92 -31.67 -14.81
N LYS A 342 11.54 -30.98 -15.90
CA LYS A 342 12.26 -31.06 -17.18
C LYS A 342 13.74 -30.69 -17.02
N PHE A 343 14.04 -29.68 -16.19
CA PHE A 343 15.42 -29.29 -15.88
C PHE A 343 16.21 -30.45 -15.26
N VAL A 344 15.68 -31.09 -14.22
CA VAL A 344 16.34 -32.20 -13.54
C VAL A 344 16.56 -33.38 -14.49
N GLU A 345 15.55 -33.71 -15.31
CA GLU A 345 15.62 -34.81 -16.28
C GLU A 345 16.70 -34.58 -17.34
N ILE A 346 16.71 -33.42 -18.00
CA ILE A 346 17.65 -33.12 -19.09
C ILE A 346 19.10 -33.06 -18.60
N ASN A 347 19.32 -32.57 -17.38
CA ASN A 347 20.65 -32.46 -16.80
C ASN A 347 21.10 -33.71 -16.03
N ASN A 348 20.26 -34.75 -15.94
CA ASN A 348 20.50 -35.96 -15.13
C ASN A 348 20.87 -35.65 -13.68
N TYR A 349 20.23 -34.65 -13.06
CA TYR A 349 20.41 -34.35 -11.65
C TYR A 349 19.53 -35.23 -10.76
N SER A 350 19.86 -35.27 -9.47
CA SER A 350 19.00 -35.91 -8.48
C SER A 350 17.67 -35.15 -8.37
N PRO A 351 16.51 -35.84 -8.37
CA PRO A 351 15.22 -35.19 -8.12
C PRO A 351 14.97 -34.91 -6.63
N ILE A 352 15.93 -35.25 -5.76
CA ILE A 352 15.83 -35.08 -4.31
C ILE A 352 16.28 -33.67 -3.92
N ILE A 353 15.47 -32.99 -3.12
CA ILE A 353 15.74 -31.66 -2.57
C ILE A 353 15.42 -31.62 -1.08
N VAL A 354 16.17 -30.83 -0.31
CA VAL A 354 15.97 -30.71 1.14
C VAL A 354 15.12 -29.46 1.45
N ASP A 355 14.08 -29.64 2.25
CA ASP A 355 13.24 -28.52 2.72
C ASP A 355 13.95 -27.69 3.80
N ILE A 356 13.36 -26.54 4.18
CA ILE A 356 13.92 -25.65 5.21
C ILE A 356 13.99 -26.25 6.62
N TYR A 357 13.44 -27.46 6.82
CA TYR A 357 13.44 -28.21 8.08
C TYR A 357 14.36 -29.43 8.03
N GLY A 358 15.08 -29.65 6.94
CA GLY A 358 16.05 -30.74 6.77
C GLY A 358 15.45 -32.05 6.26
N LYS A 359 14.19 -32.05 5.80
CA LYS A 359 13.55 -33.24 5.22
C LYS A 359 13.84 -33.32 3.72
N GLU A 360 14.27 -34.50 3.26
CA GLU A 360 14.41 -34.80 1.84
C GLU A 360 13.06 -35.05 1.18
N HIS A 361 12.90 -34.49 -0.02
CA HIS A 361 11.72 -34.65 -0.86
C HIS A 361 12.13 -35.04 -2.28
N ASN A 362 11.49 -36.06 -2.84
CA ASN A 362 11.65 -36.40 -4.26
C ASN A 362 10.55 -35.70 -5.07
N ILE A 363 10.93 -34.71 -5.87
CA ILE A 363 9.97 -33.86 -6.59
C ILE A 363 9.15 -34.60 -7.65
N ILE A 364 9.62 -35.77 -8.10
CA ILE A 364 8.95 -36.62 -9.08
C ILE A 364 8.00 -37.58 -8.37
N ASP A 365 8.50 -38.34 -7.40
CA ASP A 365 7.71 -39.37 -6.69
C ASP A 365 6.57 -38.75 -5.86
N GLU A 366 6.82 -37.59 -5.24
CA GLU A 366 5.81 -36.86 -4.45
C GLU A 366 4.91 -35.95 -5.30
N ASP A 367 5.08 -35.98 -6.63
CA ASP A 367 4.37 -35.10 -7.56
C ASP A 367 4.40 -33.62 -7.12
N ILE A 368 5.57 -33.10 -6.73
CA ILE A 368 5.74 -31.70 -6.32
C ILE A 368 5.57 -30.77 -7.52
N GLN A 369 4.61 -29.85 -7.43
CA GLN A 369 4.23 -28.94 -8.51
C GLN A 369 4.62 -27.48 -8.24
N ILE A 370 4.79 -27.13 -6.96
CA ILE A 370 5.14 -25.78 -6.53
C ILE A 370 6.28 -25.87 -5.51
N ILE A 371 7.33 -25.08 -5.74
CA ILE A 371 8.45 -24.89 -4.82
C ILE A 371 8.39 -23.46 -4.31
N PHE A 372 8.04 -23.29 -3.04
CA PHE A 372 8.15 -22.01 -2.36
C PHE A 372 9.57 -21.82 -1.81
N THR A 373 9.97 -20.57 -1.65
CA THR A 373 11.22 -20.23 -0.95
C THR A 373 10.94 -19.77 0.47
N LYS A 374 11.92 -19.94 1.35
CA LYS A 374 11.84 -19.60 2.77
C LYS A 374 11.40 -18.17 3.03
N SER A 375 11.91 -17.22 2.26
CA SER A 375 11.50 -15.82 2.28
C SER A 375 9.99 -15.63 2.05
N GLN A 376 9.31 -16.52 1.31
CA GLN A 376 7.86 -16.45 1.11
C GLN A 376 7.07 -16.88 2.34
N PHE A 377 7.61 -17.78 3.17
CA PHE A 377 6.92 -18.34 4.34
C PHE A 377 7.23 -17.55 5.62
N LYS A 378 6.49 -16.47 5.86
CA LYS A 378 6.81 -15.45 6.87
C LYS A 378 6.86 -15.92 8.33
N MET A 379 6.16 -17.01 8.67
CA MET A 379 6.09 -17.56 10.03
C MET A 379 6.76 -18.94 10.17
N TYR A 380 7.66 -19.32 9.25
CA TYR A 380 8.27 -20.65 9.21
C TYR A 380 8.89 -21.10 10.54
N LYS A 381 9.55 -20.18 11.27
CA LYS A 381 10.23 -20.46 12.55
C LYS A 381 9.30 -20.99 13.64
N PHE A 382 7.99 -20.78 13.51
CA PHE A 382 7.01 -21.14 14.54
C PHE A 382 6.41 -22.53 14.32
N TYR A 383 6.65 -23.15 13.18
CA TYR A 383 6.30 -24.54 12.90
C TYR A 383 7.47 -25.46 13.20
N ASP A 384 7.17 -26.72 13.48
CA ASP A 384 8.19 -27.75 13.74
C ASP A 384 8.63 -28.45 12.46
N SER A 385 7.79 -28.44 11.42
CA SER A 385 8.09 -28.96 10.09
C SER A 385 7.15 -28.37 9.04
N TRP A 386 7.46 -28.57 7.75
CA TRP A 386 6.53 -28.24 6.67
C TRP A 386 5.27 -29.11 6.74
N ASP A 387 5.39 -30.39 7.10
CA ASP A 387 4.26 -31.29 7.29
C ASP A 387 3.28 -30.80 8.38
N GLU A 388 3.76 -30.19 9.47
CA GLU A 388 2.89 -29.57 10.48
C GLU A 388 2.05 -28.43 9.86
N TYR A 389 2.66 -27.57 9.05
CA TYR A 389 1.93 -26.52 8.34
C TYR A 389 0.89 -27.12 7.40
N LYS A 390 1.24 -28.15 6.61
CA LYS A 390 0.30 -28.83 5.70
C LYS A 390 -0.86 -29.47 6.46
N GLU A 391 -0.60 -30.10 7.60
CA GLU A 391 -1.63 -30.68 8.45
C GLU A 391 -2.60 -29.61 8.96
N TYR A 392 -2.10 -28.52 9.53
CA TYR A 392 -2.94 -27.42 10.00
C TYR A 392 -3.71 -26.74 8.88
N PHE A 393 -3.08 -26.57 7.71
CA PHE A 393 -3.72 -26.00 6.54
C PHE A 393 -4.98 -26.79 6.17
N LYS A 394 -4.86 -28.12 6.10
CA LYS A 394 -5.99 -29.03 5.81
C LYS A 394 -6.99 -29.10 6.96
N LYS A 395 -6.51 -29.27 8.20
CA LYS A 395 -7.33 -29.43 9.41
C LYS A 395 -8.23 -28.22 9.68
N TYR A 396 -7.74 -27.02 9.43
CA TYR A 396 -8.47 -25.78 9.68
C TYR A 396 -9.07 -25.16 8.41
N HIS A 397 -9.11 -25.91 7.31
CA HIS A 397 -9.69 -25.48 6.03
C HIS A 397 -9.16 -24.12 5.56
N CYS A 398 -7.84 -23.94 5.68
CA CYS A 398 -7.16 -22.75 5.17
C CYS A 398 -7.31 -22.66 3.65
N GLN A 399 -7.28 -21.44 3.13
CA GLN A 399 -7.44 -21.19 1.70
C GLN A 399 -6.16 -20.57 1.11
N ALA A 400 -5.85 -20.98 -0.11
CA ALA A 400 -4.92 -20.28 -0.97
C ALA A 400 -5.66 -19.28 -1.85
N GLY A 401 -4.97 -18.20 -2.21
CA GLY A 401 -5.52 -17.13 -3.03
C GLY A 401 -4.50 -16.61 -4.03
N ARG A 402 -5.02 -16.14 -5.14
CA ARG A 402 -4.29 -15.47 -6.21
C ARG A 402 -4.56 -13.98 -6.15
N CYS A 403 -3.52 -13.17 -6.27
CA CYS A 403 -3.63 -11.73 -6.51
C CYS A 403 -3.45 -11.49 -8.01
N ASN A 404 -2.63 -10.50 -8.40
CA ASN A 404 -2.38 -10.24 -9.81
C ASN A 404 -1.68 -11.45 -10.44
N THR A 405 -2.24 -11.89 -11.56
CA THR A 405 -1.66 -12.81 -12.51
C THR A 405 -1.15 -12.00 -13.70
N GLU A 406 -0.11 -12.47 -14.37
CA GLU A 406 0.42 -11.83 -15.57
C GLU A 406 -0.72 -11.61 -16.59
N GLU A 407 -0.81 -10.41 -17.13
CA GLU A 407 -1.85 -10.09 -18.12
C GLU A 407 -1.47 -10.70 -19.47
N SER A 408 -2.42 -11.31 -20.18
CA SER A 408 -2.17 -11.78 -21.56
C SER A 408 -1.75 -10.65 -22.51
N ARG A 409 -2.08 -9.39 -22.16
CA ARG A 409 -1.69 -8.20 -22.91
C ARG A 409 -1.29 -7.09 -21.95
N ILE A 410 0.01 -6.88 -21.84
CA ILE A 410 0.57 -5.83 -20.99
C ILE A 410 0.54 -4.49 -21.73
N LYS A 411 -0.17 -3.50 -21.17
CA LYS A 411 -0.30 -2.14 -21.71
C LYS A 411 1.03 -1.38 -21.60
N ASN A 412 1.21 -0.40 -22.48
CA ASN A 412 2.34 0.52 -22.36
C ASN A 412 2.22 1.35 -21.07
N ALA A 413 3.34 1.46 -20.37
CA ALA A 413 3.48 2.26 -19.17
C ALA A 413 3.74 3.73 -19.52
N LYS A 414 3.47 4.59 -18.52
CA LYS A 414 3.91 5.98 -18.51
C LYS A 414 5.10 6.08 -17.56
N ILE A 415 6.11 6.86 -17.93
CA ILE A 415 7.23 7.15 -17.04
C ILE A 415 6.76 8.13 -15.95
N ASN A 416 7.37 8.06 -14.77
CA ASN A 416 7.07 8.95 -13.66
C ASN A 416 8.10 10.08 -13.55
N TYR A 417 7.69 11.23 -13.02
CA TYR A 417 8.57 12.39 -12.80
C TYR A 417 9.81 12.06 -11.96
N GLN A 418 9.70 11.12 -11.01
CA GLN A 418 10.84 10.71 -10.16
C GLN A 418 11.99 10.14 -11.00
N MET A 419 11.67 9.34 -12.02
CA MET A 419 12.65 8.77 -12.95
C MET A 419 13.17 9.82 -13.94
N LEU A 420 12.34 10.83 -14.29
CA LEU A 420 12.80 11.91 -15.17
C LEU A 420 13.75 12.87 -14.44
N GLN A 421 13.53 13.12 -13.15
CA GLN A 421 14.33 14.04 -12.34
C GLN A 421 15.78 13.56 -12.11
N THR A 422 16.03 12.27 -12.26
CA THR A 422 17.35 11.66 -12.05
C THR A 422 18.20 11.65 -13.32
N LEU A 423 17.61 11.97 -14.47
CA LEU A 423 18.31 12.28 -15.72
C LEU A 423 18.89 13.69 -15.66
N THR A 424 20.08 13.84 -15.08
CA THR A 424 20.68 15.16 -14.78
C THR A 424 21.43 15.80 -15.96
N ASN A 425 21.69 15.05 -17.04
CA ASN A 425 22.43 15.53 -18.20
C ASN A 425 21.64 15.18 -19.46
N VAL A 426 20.70 16.06 -19.84
CA VAL A 426 19.79 15.86 -20.98
C VAL A 426 19.74 17.14 -21.79
N THR A 427 19.91 17.01 -23.10
CA THR A 427 19.82 18.10 -24.07
C THR A 427 18.37 18.41 -24.43
N ASP A 428 18.10 19.60 -24.98
CA ASP A 428 16.75 19.97 -25.44
C ASP A 428 16.18 19.01 -26.49
N ASP A 429 17.04 18.46 -27.35
CA ASP A 429 16.62 17.50 -28.38
C ASP A 429 16.28 16.13 -27.79
N GLU A 430 17.00 15.68 -26.76
CA GLU A 430 16.64 14.48 -25.99
C GLU A 430 15.35 14.68 -25.20
N ILE A 431 15.11 15.88 -24.64
CA ILE A 431 13.83 16.22 -24.00
C ILE A 431 12.67 16.13 -25.02
N LYS A 432 12.85 16.69 -26.22
CA LYS A 432 11.86 16.58 -27.30
C LYS A 432 11.63 15.11 -27.68
N LEU A 433 12.68 14.30 -27.75
CA LEU A 433 12.58 12.88 -28.05
C LEU A 433 11.77 12.14 -26.97
N LEU A 434 12.05 12.39 -25.69
CA LEU A 434 11.31 11.80 -24.56
C LEU A 434 9.82 12.21 -24.57
N ALA A 435 9.53 13.46 -24.94
CA ALA A 435 8.16 13.98 -24.99
C ALA A 435 7.40 13.61 -26.28
N SER A 436 8.10 13.21 -27.35
CA SER A 436 7.55 13.03 -28.71
C SER A 436 6.25 12.24 -28.74
N LYS A 437 6.21 11.03 -28.16
CA LYS A 437 5.00 10.20 -28.10
C LYS A 437 3.82 10.87 -27.40
N SER A 438 4.10 11.67 -26.38
CA SER A 438 3.06 12.43 -25.65
C SER A 438 2.54 13.60 -26.49
N ILE A 439 3.44 14.28 -27.20
CA ILE A 439 3.12 15.37 -28.14
C ILE A 439 2.29 14.83 -29.31
N ASP A 440 2.69 13.70 -29.90
CA ASP A 440 1.98 13.06 -31.00
C ASP A 440 0.59 12.64 -30.56
N LYS A 441 0.49 12.00 -29.38
CA LYS A 441 -0.80 11.56 -28.84
C LYS A 441 -1.74 12.72 -28.62
N ILE A 442 -1.29 13.83 -27.98
CA ILE A 442 -2.18 14.97 -27.69
C ILE A 442 -2.59 15.75 -28.96
N THR A 443 -1.71 15.80 -29.96
CA THR A 443 -1.97 16.47 -31.22
C THR A 443 -3.00 15.70 -32.05
N ASN A 444 -3.01 14.36 -31.95
CA ASN A 444 -3.84 13.48 -32.76
C ASN A 444 -5.18 13.03 -32.12
N ILE A 445 -5.52 13.45 -30.88
CA ILE A 445 -6.71 12.96 -30.14
C ILE A 445 -8.02 13.10 -30.93
N CYS A 446 -8.16 14.16 -31.71
CA CYS A 446 -9.40 14.49 -32.42
C CYS A 446 -9.24 14.51 -33.95
N THR A 447 -8.18 13.88 -34.48
CA THR A 447 -7.91 13.90 -35.93
C THR A 447 -8.70 12.86 -36.72
N SER A 448 -9.18 11.79 -36.07
CA SER A 448 -10.03 10.77 -36.69
C SER A 448 -11.06 10.20 -35.72
N GLN A 449 -12.07 9.52 -36.27
CA GLN A 449 -13.04 8.77 -35.47
C GLN A 449 -12.33 7.72 -34.61
N ASP A 450 -11.34 7.02 -35.16
CA ASP A 450 -10.63 5.94 -34.45
C ASP A 450 -9.83 6.48 -33.27
N THR A 451 -9.16 7.64 -33.41
CA THR A 451 -8.42 8.24 -32.29
C THR A 451 -9.36 8.72 -31.18
N MET A 452 -10.53 9.26 -31.54
CA MET A 452 -11.58 9.62 -30.57
C MET A 452 -12.16 8.37 -29.89
N MET A 453 -12.37 7.27 -30.61
CA MET A 453 -12.85 6.03 -30.01
C MET A 453 -11.80 5.42 -29.07
N GLU A 454 -10.54 5.41 -29.47
CA GLU A 454 -9.43 4.92 -28.65
C GLU A 454 -9.25 5.74 -27.37
N ILE A 455 -9.31 7.07 -27.45
CA ILE A 455 -9.15 7.96 -26.27
C ILE A 455 -10.30 7.77 -25.28
N LEU A 456 -11.51 7.48 -25.78
CA LEU A 456 -12.67 7.12 -24.97
C LEU A 456 -12.56 5.72 -24.38
N GLY A 457 -11.51 4.95 -24.69
CA GLY A 457 -11.33 3.57 -24.23
C GLY A 457 -12.14 2.54 -25.03
N ILE A 458 -12.70 2.93 -26.18
CA ILE A 458 -13.43 2.05 -27.09
C ILE A 458 -12.41 1.35 -27.99
N THR A 459 -11.76 0.33 -27.42
CA THR A 459 -10.75 -0.47 -28.11
C THR A 459 -11.18 -1.92 -28.22
N PRO A 460 -10.62 -2.72 -29.15
CA PRO A 460 -10.90 -4.15 -29.24
C PRO A 460 -10.59 -4.93 -27.96
N TYR A 461 -9.78 -4.35 -27.07
CA TYR A 461 -9.28 -4.98 -25.86
C TYR A 461 -10.05 -4.58 -24.59
N ASN A 462 -10.95 -3.61 -24.68
CA ASN A 462 -11.78 -3.22 -23.54
C ASN A 462 -13.04 -4.09 -23.49
N ASN A 463 -12.99 -5.14 -22.67
CA ASN A 463 -14.13 -6.05 -22.50
C ASN A 463 -15.22 -5.50 -21.57
N ASN A 464 -14.89 -4.47 -20.77
CA ASN A 464 -15.77 -3.88 -19.75
C ASN A 464 -16.18 -2.45 -20.14
N MET A 465 -16.72 -2.30 -21.35
CA MET A 465 -17.15 -0.99 -21.85
C MET A 465 -18.32 -0.43 -21.03
N THR A 466 -18.28 0.87 -20.72
CA THR A 466 -19.40 1.61 -20.13
C THR A 466 -20.57 1.70 -21.10
N ALA A 467 -21.78 2.00 -20.60
CA ALA A 467 -22.95 2.21 -21.45
C ALA A 467 -22.68 3.28 -22.52
N PHE A 468 -22.04 4.39 -22.15
CA PHE A 468 -21.63 5.44 -23.08
C PHE A 468 -20.68 4.92 -24.18
N GLN A 469 -19.62 4.18 -23.82
CA GLN A 469 -18.68 3.59 -24.77
C GLN A 469 -19.38 2.62 -25.75
N LYS A 470 -20.32 1.81 -25.26
CA LYS A 470 -21.11 0.89 -26.09
C LYS A 470 -22.01 1.63 -27.07
N CYS A 471 -22.68 2.70 -26.64
CA CYS A 471 -23.50 3.54 -27.51
C CYS A 471 -22.67 4.18 -28.62
N VAL A 472 -21.52 4.78 -28.29
CA VAL A 472 -20.61 5.38 -29.29
C VAL A 472 -20.06 4.32 -30.25
N LYS A 473 -19.73 3.11 -29.76
CA LYS A 473 -19.30 2.00 -30.61
C LYS A 473 -20.38 1.56 -31.61
N LEU A 474 -21.64 1.54 -31.18
CA LEU A 474 -22.77 1.17 -32.03
C LEU A 474 -23.14 2.28 -33.03
N TYR A 475 -23.07 3.54 -32.59
CA TYR A 475 -23.41 4.72 -33.40
C TYR A 475 -22.32 5.81 -33.28
N PRO A 476 -21.23 5.69 -34.06
CA PRO A 476 -20.12 6.65 -34.02
C PRO A 476 -20.47 8.12 -34.27
N PRO A 477 -21.54 8.49 -35.03
CA PRO A 477 -21.96 9.88 -35.14
C PRO A 477 -22.25 10.59 -33.81
N LEU A 478 -22.47 9.86 -32.71
CA LEU A 478 -22.57 10.43 -31.36
C LEU A 478 -21.32 11.20 -30.91
N LEU A 479 -20.16 10.98 -31.52
CA LEU A 479 -18.95 11.77 -31.25
C LEU A 479 -19.14 13.25 -31.54
N ASN A 480 -20.12 13.62 -32.38
CA ASN A 480 -20.45 15.01 -32.68
C ASN A 480 -21.37 15.68 -31.65
N ASP A 481 -21.95 14.90 -30.73
CA ASP A 481 -22.81 15.42 -29.67
C ASP A 481 -22.01 16.26 -28.65
N THR A 482 -22.70 17.22 -28.02
CA THR A 482 -22.10 18.11 -27.02
C THR A 482 -21.47 17.34 -25.86
N TYR A 483 -22.14 16.29 -25.36
CA TYR A 483 -21.61 15.49 -24.25
C TYR A 483 -20.30 14.78 -24.64
N ALA A 484 -20.25 14.15 -25.81
CA ALA A 484 -19.04 13.46 -26.27
C ALA A 484 -17.88 14.45 -26.47
N LYS A 485 -18.15 15.63 -27.04
CA LYS A 485 -17.15 16.69 -27.22
C LYS A 485 -16.60 17.21 -25.90
N ASP A 486 -17.45 17.36 -24.88
CA ASP A 486 -17.02 17.83 -23.56
C ASP A 486 -16.19 16.75 -22.84
N VAL A 487 -16.59 15.47 -22.89
CA VAL A 487 -15.79 14.35 -22.36
C VAL A 487 -14.42 14.28 -23.04
N LEU A 488 -14.36 14.41 -24.37
CA LEU A 488 -13.08 14.43 -25.11
C LEU A 488 -12.19 15.61 -24.68
N ARG A 489 -12.77 16.79 -24.44
CA ARG A 489 -12.06 17.97 -23.96
C ARG A 489 -11.49 17.76 -22.56
N GLU A 490 -12.29 17.22 -21.64
CA GLU A 490 -11.86 16.90 -20.28
C GLU A 490 -10.73 15.86 -20.27
N ILE A 491 -10.80 14.83 -21.12
CA ILE A 491 -9.73 13.84 -21.27
C ILE A 491 -8.44 14.52 -21.77
N LYS A 492 -8.54 15.39 -22.79
CA LYS A 492 -7.39 16.14 -23.31
C LYS A 492 -6.76 17.02 -22.24
N ASP A 493 -7.55 17.76 -21.48
CA ASP A 493 -7.07 18.64 -20.40
C ASP A 493 -6.42 17.83 -19.27
N SER A 494 -7.00 16.67 -18.94
CA SER A 494 -6.43 15.72 -17.98
C SER A 494 -5.08 15.18 -18.45
N LEU A 495 -4.96 14.77 -19.72
CA LEU A 495 -3.70 14.32 -20.31
C LEU A 495 -2.65 15.42 -20.33
N LEU A 496 -3.02 16.65 -20.71
CA LEU A 496 -2.12 17.81 -20.68
C LEU A 496 -1.58 18.05 -19.26
N LYS A 497 -2.44 17.99 -18.25
CA LYS A 497 -2.04 18.11 -16.84
C LYS A 497 -1.11 16.97 -16.42
N GLN A 498 -1.39 15.73 -16.84
CA GLN A 498 -0.54 14.58 -16.56
C GLN A 498 0.85 14.72 -17.19
N TYR A 499 0.92 15.09 -18.47
CA TYR A 499 2.19 15.26 -19.18
C TYR A 499 3.02 16.41 -18.59
N ARG A 500 2.40 17.53 -18.24
CA ARG A 500 3.05 18.63 -17.50
C ARG A 500 3.57 18.22 -16.13
N SER A 501 2.98 17.19 -15.51
CA SER A 501 3.45 16.59 -14.25
C SER A 501 4.49 15.48 -14.43
N GLY A 502 5.03 15.30 -15.64
CA GLY A 502 6.07 14.29 -15.92
C GLY A 502 5.56 12.87 -16.11
N ARG A 503 4.26 12.67 -16.43
CA ARG A 503 3.67 11.35 -16.72
C ARG A 503 3.66 11.02 -18.21
N LEU A 504 4.84 11.01 -18.83
CA LEU A 504 4.98 10.92 -20.29
C LEU A 504 4.74 9.50 -20.81
N GLU A 505 4.20 9.41 -22.02
CA GLU A 505 4.04 8.15 -22.76
C GLU A 505 5.41 7.63 -23.20
N ILE A 506 5.75 6.39 -22.83
CA ILE A 506 7.01 5.74 -23.21
C ILE A 506 6.75 4.36 -23.81
N ASN A 507 7.77 3.77 -24.45
CA ASN A 507 7.74 2.34 -24.79
C ASN A 507 8.10 1.46 -23.59
N GLY A 508 7.49 1.71 -22.43
CA GLY A 508 7.72 0.93 -21.21
C GLY A 508 6.59 -0.04 -20.96
N LYS A 509 6.81 -1.06 -20.13
CA LYS A 509 5.80 -1.99 -19.65
C LYS A 509 6.06 -2.30 -18.18
N TYR A 510 5.00 -2.47 -17.40
CA TYR A 510 5.11 -3.02 -16.05
C TYR A 510 4.98 -4.54 -16.13
N THR A 511 6.03 -5.25 -15.77
CA THR A 511 6.11 -6.72 -15.81
C THR A 511 6.47 -7.25 -14.43
N PHE A 512 6.26 -8.55 -14.23
CA PHE A 512 6.86 -9.22 -13.08
C PHE A 512 8.36 -9.37 -13.29
N LEU A 513 9.08 -9.26 -12.18
CA LEU A 513 10.50 -9.49 -12.08
C LEU A 513 10.73 -10.92 -11.59
N LEU A 514 11.59 -11.66 -12.27
CA LEU A 514 11.97 -13.03 -11.93
C LEU A 514 13.49 -13.16 -11.93
N PRO A 515 14.05 -14.03 -11.10
CA PRO A 515 15.46 -14.38 -11.19
C PRO A 515 15.71 -15.34 -12.35
N ASP A 516 16.98 -15.59 -12.65
CA ASP A 516 17.39 -16.71 -13.46
C ASP A 516 17.08 -18.03 -12.71
N PHE A 517 15.89 -18.58 -12.92
CA PHE A 517 15.50 -19.85 -12.29
C PHE A 517 16.30 -21.05 -12.78
N TYR A 518 16.94 -20.95 -13.95
CA TYR A 518 17.84 -22.00 -14.42
C TYR A 518 19.05 -22.07 -13.49
N ALA A 519 19.66 -20.91 -13.17
CA ALA A 519 20.72 -20.81 -12.17
C ALA A 519 20.27 -21.28 -10.78
N ALA A 520 19.04 -20.94 -10.37
CA ALA A 520 18.50 -21.40 -9.09
C ALA A 520 18.37 -22.94 -9.03
N CYS A 521 17.96 -23.58 -10.13
CA CYS A 521 17.91 -25.04 -10.20
C CYS A 521 19.30 -25.69 -10.28
N GLU A 522 20.28 -25.06 -10.93
CA GLU A 522 21.69 -25.49 -10.87
C GLU A 522 22.21 -25.47 -9.43
N TYR A 523 21.85 -24.44 -8.66
CA TYR A 523 22.20 -24.33 -7.24
C TYR A 523 21.51 -25.42 -6.40
N TRP A 524 20.19 -25.56 -6.50
CA TRP A 524 19.42 -26.47 -5.65
C TRP A 524 19.60 -27.95 -5.99
N PHE A 525 19.51 -28.33 -7.28
CA PHE A 525 19.56 -29.72 -7.72
C PHE A 525 20.94 -30.15 -8.22
N GLY A 526 21.70 -29.21 -8.79
CA GLY A 526 23.09 -29.46 -9.20
C GLY A 526 24.10 -29.32 -8.07
N HIS A 527 23.69 -28.75 -6.92
CA HIS A 527 24.57 -28.42 -5.79
C HIS A 527 25.77 -27.54 -6.20
N ILE A 528 25.56 -26.64 -7.17
CA ILE A 528 26.57 -25.73 -7.68
C ILE A 528 26.53 -24.44 -6.87
N GLU A 529 27.56 -24.18 -6.05
CA GLU A 529 27.63 -23.02 -5.17
C GLU A 529 27.53 -21.68 -5.93
N ASN A 530 28.14 -21.60 -7.10
CA ASN A 530 28.14 -20.42 -7.97
C ASN A 530 27.65 -20.82 -9.38
N PRO A 531 26.32 -20.93 -9.58
CA PRO A 531 25.75 -21.39 -10.84
C PRO A 531 26.03 -20.42 -11.99
N ILE A 532 26.06 -20.95 -13.21
CA ILE A 532 26.34 -20.15 -14.41
C ILE A 532 25.04 -19.48 -14.87
N GLY A 533 23.92 -20.20 -14.86
CA GLY A 533 22.66 -19.71 -15.38
C GLY A 533 22.63 -19.52 -16.90
N LEU A 534 21.62 -18.78 -17.35
CA LEU A 534 21.40 -18.43 -18.76
C LEU A 534 21.80 -16.98 -19.09
N LEU A 535 21.90 -16.12 -18.07
CA LEU A 535 22.18 -14.69 -18.20
C LEU A 535 23.52 -14.33 -17.55
N ALA A 536 24.39 -13.64 -18.29
CA ALA A 536 25.67 -13.12 -17.80
C ALA A 536 25.52 -11.77 -17.06
N ASP A 537 26.60 -11.23 -16.51
CA ASP A 537 26.59 -9.88 -15.94
C ASP A 537 26.08 -8.86 -16.99
N LYS A 538 25.25 -7.91 -16.54
CA LYS A 538 24.60 -6.87 -17.35
C LYS A 538 23.59 -7.38 -18.37
N GLU A 539 23.16 -8.63 -18.29
CA GLU A 539 22.14 -9.21 -19.13
C GLU A 539 20.79 -9.36 -18.42
N VAL A 540 19.72 -9.13 -19.18
CA VAL A 540 18.34 -9.43 -18.80
C VAL A 540 17.66 -10.14 -19.96
N PHE A 541 16.56 -10.83 -19.67
CA PHE A 541 15.71 -11.41 -20.70
C PHE A 541 14.28 -10.90 -20.55
N CYS A 542 13.80 -10.15 -21.54
CA CYS A 542 12.41 -9.71 -21.61
C CYS A 542 11.88 -9.84 -23.04
N TRP A 543 11.05 -10.85 -23.25
CA TRP A 543 10.54 -11.23 -24.57
C TRP A 543 9.66 -10.16 -25.22
N LEU A 544 8.93 -9.39 -24.40
CA LEU A 544 8.10 -8.27 -24.85
C LEU A 544 8.88 -7.22 -25.66
N PHE A 545 10.19 -7.13 -25.44
CA PHE A 545 11.09 -6.19 -26.09
C PHE A 545 12.15 -6.88 -26.95
N LYS A 546 11.86 -8.04 -27.55
CA LYS A 546 12.78 -8.81 -28.44
C LYS A 546 13.32 -8.07 -29.68
N TYR A 547 12.88 -6.84 -29.92
CA TYR A 547 13.38 -5.98 -30.99
C TYR A 547 14.31 -4.86 -30.49
N TYR A 548 14.52 -4.77 -29.17
CA TYR A 548 15.37 -3.78 -28.51
C TYR A 548 16.53 -4.51 -27.83
N ASP A 549 17.76 -4.07 -28.10
CA ASP A 549 19.01 -4.69 -27.65
C ASP A 549 19.39 -4.25 -26.24
N LYS A 550 18.89 -3.08 -25.81
CA LYS A 550 19.04 -2.55 -24.46
C LYS A 550 17.70 -2.16 -23.84
N LEU A 551 17.60 -2.37 -22.53
CA LEU A 551 16.46 -1.97 -21.72
C LEU A 551 16.94 -1.17 -20.52
N ASP A 552 16.18 -0.15 -20.17
CA ASP A 552 16.32 0.54 -18.89
C ASP A 552 15.31 -0.05 -17.91
N CYS A 553 15.82 -0.81 -16.95
CA CYS A 553 15.00 -1.47 -15.93
C CYS A 553 14.79 -0.50 -14.77
N LEU A 554 13.53 -0.30 -14.37
CA LEU A 554 13.14 0.72 -13.41
C LEU A 554 12.14 0.13 -12.39
N ARG A 555 12.28 0.51 -11.12
CA ARG A 555 11.31 0.22 -10.06
C ARG A 555 10.71 1.51 -9.53
N SER A 556 9.46 1.44 -9.07
CA SER A 556 8.78 2.54 -8.37
C SER A 556 8.61 2.18 -6.88
N PRO A 557 8.83 3.12 -5.94
CA PRO A 557 9.31 4.49 -6.16
C PRO A 557 10.78 4.50 -6.64
N HIS A 558 11.15 5.55 -7.37
CA HIS A 558 12.53 5.78 -7.80
C HIS A 558 13.14 6.82 -6.86
N LEU A 559 14.11 6.44 -6.04
CA LEU A 559 14.60 7.26 -4.91
C LEU A 559 15.92 7.96 -5.20
N TYR A 560 16.76 7.35 -6.03
CA TYR A 560 18.03 7.92 -6.48
C TYR A 560 18.23 7.65 -7.99
N LYS A 561 19.46 7.62 -8.51
CA LYS A 561 19.78 7.37 -9.92
C LYS A 561 19.70 5.88 -10.29
N GLU A 562 18.53 5.27 -10.12
CA GLU A 562 18.32 3.82 -10.20
C GLU A 562 18.00 3.35 -11.64
N HIS A 563 18.68 3.92 -12.64
CA HIS A 563 18.52 3.52 -14.05
C HIS A 563 19.41 2.31 -14.35
N ALA A 564 18.83 1.11 -14.36
CA ALA A 564 19.54 -0.13 -14.64
C ALA A 564 19.48 -0.46 -16.13
N ILE A 565 20.39 0.14 -16.91
CA ILE A 565 20.52 -0.15 -18.34
C ILE A 565 21.21 -1.51 -18.53
N ARG A 566 20.56 -2.44 -19.22
CA ARG A 566 20.99 -3.82 -19.42
C ARG A 566 20.81 -4.30 -20.85
N PHE A 567 21.60 -5.28 -21.26
CA PHE A 567 21.47 -5.93 -22.55
C PHE A 567 20.31 -6.92 -22.51
N ASN A 568 19.39 -6.81 -23.47
CA ASN A 568 18.26 -7.72 -23.58
C ASN A 568 18.61 -8.91 -24.46
N VAL A 569 18.91 -10.06 -23.85
CA VAL A 569 19.28 -11.29 -24.57
C VAL A 569 18.10 -11.87 -25.36
N ALA A 570 16.87 -11.43 -25.07
CA ALA A 570 15.72 -11.75 -25.91
C ALA A 570 15.76 -11.08 -27.29
N ASN A 571 16.69 -10.15 -27.54
CA ASN A 571 16.80 -9.48 -28.83
C ASN A 571 17.06 -10.48 -29.97
N LYS A 572 16.38 -10.28 -31.11
CA LYS A 572 16.53 -11.13 -32.31
C LYS A 572 17.97 -11.28 -32.80
N ALA A 573 18.85 -10.32 -32.54
CA ALA A 573 20.27 -10.39 -32.89
C ALA A 573 21.00 -11.54 -32.19
N TYR A 574 20.51 -12.04 -31.05
CA TYR A 574 21.08 -13.20 -30.36
C TYR A 574 20.64 -14.56 -30.96
N GLY A 575 19.73 -14.56 -31.94
CA GLY A 575 19.34 -15.75 -32.71
C GLY A 575 19.00 -16.96 -31.86
N GLU A 576 19.69 -18.08 -32.11
CA GLU A 576 19.50 -19.36 -31.43
C GLU A 576 19.65 -19.27 -29.91
N ARG A 577 20.51 -18.38 -29.38
CA ARG A 577 20.67 -18.20 -27.93
C ARG A 577 19.36 -17.69 -27.31
N ALA A 578 18.72 -16.71 -27.93
CA ALA A 578 17.46 -16.16 -27.43
C ALA A 578 16.35 -17.21 -27.44
N GLU A 579 16.31 -18.07 -28.47
CA GLU A 579 15.34 -19.16 -28.59
C GLU A 579 15.54 -20.22 -27.51
N LYS A 580 16.78 -20.66 -27.26
CA LYS A 580 17.10 -21.59 -26.18
C LYS A 580 16.73 -21.07 -24.80
N ILE A 581 16.99 -19.79 -24.53
CA ILE A 581 16.58 -19.17 -23.27
C ILE A 581 15.04 -19.10 -23.17
N ARG A 582 14.35 -18.83 -24.29
CA ARG A 582 12.88 -18.77 -24.32
C ARG A 582 12.20 -20.09 -23.98
N GLU A 583 12.85 -21.23 -24.19
CA GLU A 583 12.34 -22.53 -23.77
C GLU A 583 12.18 -22.65 -22.25
N TRP A 584 13.00 -21.93 -21.48
CA TRP A 584 12.98 -21.91 -20.03
C TRP A 584 12.23 -20.68 -19.49
N PHE A 585 12.46 -19.51 -20.08
CA PHE A 585 11.86 -18.23 -19.70
C PHE A 585 10.62 -17.94 -20.55
N THR A 586 9.57 -18.71 -20.30
CA THR A 586 8.40 -18.85 -21.18
C THR A 586 7.39 -17.70 -21.08
N THR A 587 7.42 -16.90 -20.02
CA THR A 587 6.41 -15.87 -19.73
C THR A 587 6.83 -14.47 -20.21
N ASP A 588 5.97 -13.47 -20.02
CA ASP A 588 6.26 -12.08 -20.42
C ASP A 588 6.90 -11.25 -19.29
N GLY A 589 7.38 -11.91 -18.23
CA GLY A 589 8.20 -11.31 -17.18
C GLY A 589 9.57 -10.82 -17.68
N ILE A 590 10.27 -10.08 -16.82
CA ILE A 590 11.68 -9.76 -16.99
C ILE A 590 12.51 -10.65 -16.06
N TYR A 591 13.49 -11.34 -16.64
CA TYR A 591 14.41 -12.22 -15.93
C TYR A 591 15.75 -11.52 -15.76
N THR A 592 16.32 -11.57 -14.55
CA THR A 592 17.58 -10.90 -14.21
C THR A 592 18.69 -11.88 -13.89
N SER A 593 19.89 -11.53 -14.36
CA SER A 593 21.12 -12.28 -14.10
C SER A 593 21.46 -12.38 -12.61
N THR A 594 22.01 -13.53 -12.23
CA THR A 594 22.56 -13.80 -10.89
C THR A 594 23.98 -13.25 -10.71
N HIS A 595 24.58 -12.71 -11.78
CA HIS A 595 25.93 -12.13 -11.79
C HIS A 595 25.93 -10.61 -11.76
N ASP A 596 24.76 -9.98 -11.63
CA ASP A 596 24.56 -8.55 -11.76
C ASP A 596 24.05 -7.92 -10.45
N LEU A 597 24.56 -6.74 -10.11
CA LEU A 597 24.10 -5.93 -8.97
C LEU A 597 22.72 -5.27 -9.19
N ILE A 598 21.99 -5.60 -10.27
CA ILE A 598 20.70 -4.99 -10.60
C ILE A 598 19.70 -5.06 -9.45
N SER A 599 19.72 -6.13 -8.65
CA SER A 599 18.84 -6.27 -7.49
C SER A 599 19.10 -5.21 -6.42
N LYS A 600 20.35 -4.82 -6.21
CA LYS A 600 20.73 -3.75 -5.28
C LYS A 600 20.45 -2.36 -5.87
N ILE A 601 20.59 -2.18 -7.18
CA ILE A 601 20.22 -0.93 -7.86
C ILE A 601 18.71 -0.67 -7.77
N LEU A 602 17.91 -1.71 -8.01
CA LEU A 602 16.46 -1.63 -8.07
C LEU A 602 15.78 -2.12 -6.78
N GLN A 603 16.53 -2.33 -5.71
CA GLN A 603 16.03 -2.70 -4.38
C GLN A 603 15.01 -3.85 -4.43
N PHE A 604 15.41 -5.00 -4.97
CA PHE A 604 14.55 -6.18 -5.06
C PHE A 604 14.02 -6.59 -3.68
N ASP A 605 14.92 -6.54 -2.69
CA ASP A 605 14.83 -7.11 -1.35
C ASP A 605 14.14 -6.17 -0.31
N ASP A 606 13.49 -5.08 -0.74
CA ASP A 606 12.88 -4.09 0.17
C ASP A 606 11.59 -4.63 0.84
N HIS A 607 11.72 -5.44 1.90
CA HIS A 607 10.62 -5.95 2.74
C HIS A 607 10.85 -5.89 4.26
#